data_AF-A0A7W3JKD8-F1
#
_entry.id   AF-A0A7W3JKD8-F1
#
_cell.length_a   1.000
_cell.length_b   1.000
_cell.length_c   1.000
_cell.angle_alpha   90.00
_cell.angle_beta   90.00
_cell.angle_gamma   90.00
#
_symmetry.space_group_name_H-M   'P 1'
#
loop_
_entity.id
_entity.type
_entity.pdbx_description
1 polymer ?
#
loop_
_entity_poly.entity_id
_entity_poly.type
_entity_poly.pdbx_seq_one_letter_code
_entity_poly.pdbx_strand_id
1 'polypeptide(L)'
;MRTLTALFWSSRPLSWINTAFPFAAAYILATASTPQDGWYAYAPLSGETFHPDLGFDFSGVPWLIAVVGILYFLVPYNLAMYGINDVFDYESDLRNPRKGGVEGALLDRSLHRTTLWAAVVTNVPFLVLLVVVGSPLSWLVLAISVFAVIAYSAPGLRFKERPFVDSITS
;
A
#
# COMPACT_ATOMS: atom_id res chain seq x y z
N MET A 1 22.38 -2.70 -16.43
CA MET A 1 21.99 -2.97 -15.03
C MET A 1 21.48 -4.40 -14.91
N ARG A 2 21.68 -5.07 -13.77
CA ARG A 2 20.99 -6.33 -13.48
C ARG A 2 19.49 -6.05 -13.32
N THR A 3 18.62 -6.87 -13.93
CA THR A 3 17.16 -6.69 -13.90
C THR A 3 16.60 -6.48 -12.50
N LEU A 4 17.04 -7.27 -11.52
CA LEU A 4 16.60 -7.14 -10.13
C LEU A 4 16.96 -5.78 -9.51
N THR A 5 18.16 -5.26 -9.81
CA THR A 5 18.57 -3.94 -9.34
C THR A 5 17.71 -2.84 -9.96
N ALA A 6 17.37 -2.96 -11.24
CA ALA A 6 16.48 -2.00 -11.91
C ALA A 6 15.06 -2.01 -11.31
N LEU A 7 14.49 -3.20 -11.08
CA LEU A 7 13.17 -3.33 -10.44
C LEU A 7 13.17 -2.79 -9.00
N PHE A 8 14.23 -3.09 -8.23
CA PHE A 8 14.38 -2.57 -6.87
C PHE A 8 14.37 -1.04 -6.84
N TRP A 9 15.19 -0.38 -7.66
CA TRP A 9 15.24 1.08 -7.68
C TRP A 9 13.99 1.72 -8.30
N SER A 10 13.37 1.09 -9.31
CA SER A 10 12.10 1.56 -9.88
C SER A 10 10.96 1.50 -8.86
N SER A 11 11.01 0.59 -7.87
CA SER A 11 10.05 0.55 -6.77
C SER A 11 10.25 1.64 -5.70
N ARG A 12 11.28 2.49 -5.82
CA ARG A 12 11.57 3.64 -4.93
C ARG A 12 11.60 3.27 -3.43
N PRO A 13 12.65 2.55 -2.98
CA PRO A 13 12.73 2.03 -1.61
C PRO A 13 12.62 3.07 -0.51
N LEU A 14 13.05 4.31 -0.76
CA LEU A 14 12.90 5.42 0.19
C LEU A 14 11.42 5.79 0.42
N SER A 15 10.57 5.62 -0.59
CA SER A 15 9.14 5.92 -0.52
C SER A 15 8.31 4.78 0.07
N TRP A 16 8.90 3.59 0.30
CA TRP A 16 8.18 2.43 0.84
C TRP A 16 7.53 2.70 2.19
N ILE A 17 8.14 3.56 3.01
CA ILE A 17 7.61 3.91 4.33
C ILE A 17 6.23 4.59 4.22
N ASN A 18 5.99 5.35 3.15
CA ASN A 18 4.75 6.12 2.96
C ASN A 18 3.52 5.23 2.74
N THR A 19 3.72 3.98 2.33
CA THR A 19 2.65 3.02 2.05
C THR A 19 2.60 1.92 3.10
N ALA A 20 3.75 1.40 3.53
CA ALA A 20 3.81 0.36 4.55
C ALA A 20 3.42 0.86 5.95
N PHE A 21 3.81 2.09 6.33
CA PHE A 21 3.52 2.62 7.66
C PHE A 21 2.02 2.86 7.88
N PRO A 22 1.27 3.55 6.99
CA PRO A 22 -0.17 3.71 7.17
C PRO A 22 -0.92 2.39 7.24
N PHE A 23 -0.53 1.40 6.42
CA PHE A 23 -1.09 0.05 6.51
C PHE A 23 -0.81 -0.59 7.87
N ALA A 24 0.45 -0.60 8.32
CA ALA A 24 0.84 -1.20 9.60
C ALA A 24 0.07 -0.57 10.76
N ALA A 25 0.02 0.76 10.80
CA ALA A 25 -0.70 1.50 11.83
C ALA A 25 -2.20 1.16 11.80
N ALA A 26 -2.85 1.24 10.64
CA ALA A 26 -4.28 0.95 10.52
C ALA A 26 -4.61 -0.50 10.90
N TYR A 27 -3.82 -1.47 10.42
CA TYR A 27 -4.04 -2.88 10.70
C TYR A 27 -3.87 -3.20 12.18
N ILE A 28 -2.77 -2.76 12.79
CA ILE A 28 -2.49 -3.01 14.21
C ILE A 28 -3.54 -2.30 15.07
N LEU A 29 -3.88 -1.04 14.79
CA LEU A 29 -4.88 -0.32 15.57
C LEU A 29 -6.27 -0.99 15.47
N ALA A 30 -6.67 -1.44 14.28
CA ALA A 30 -7.96 -2.07 14.07
C ALA A 30 -8.06 -3.49 14.67
N THR A 31 -6.94 -4.18 14.83
CA THR A 31 -6.91 -5.57 15.35
C THR A 31 -6.50 -5.66 16.81
N ALA A 32 -5.75 -4.68 17.32
CA ALA A 32 -5.41 -4.55 18.73
C ALA A 32 -6.47 -3.78 19.52
N SER A 33 -7.39 -3.06 18.86
CA SER A 33 -8.52 -2.44 19.56
C SER A 33 -9.44 -3.53 20.08
N THR A 34 -9.38 -3.77 21.38
CA THR A 34 -10.25 -4.71 22.08
C THR A 34 -11.71 -4.26 21.87
N PRO A 35 -12.61 -5.10 21.33
CA PRO A 35 -14.03 -4.89 21.53
C PRO A 35 -14.24 -4.87 23.03
N GLN A 36 -14.64 -3.72 23.56
CA GLN A 36 -14.97 -3.61 24.97
C GLN A 36 -16.25 -4.43 25.17
N ASP A 37 -16.07 -5.71 25.47
CA ASP A 37 -17.14 -6.61 25.88
C ASP A 37 -17.73 -6.02 27.17
N GLY A 38 -18.71 -5.16 26.97
CA GLY A 38 -19.55 -4.58 28.01
C GLY A 38 -19.04 -3.29 28.63
N TRP A 39 -19.25 -2.16 27.95
CA TRP A 39 -19.63 -0.93 28.66
C TRP A 39 -20.90 -1.12 29.52
N TYR A 40 -21.61 -2.25 29.35
CA TYR A 40 -22.76 -2.70 30.13
C TYR A 40 -22.50 -3.96 30.98
N ALA A 41 -21.31 -4.57 30.91
CA ALA A 41 -20.99 -5.70 31.76
C ALA A 41 -20.30 -5.16 33.02
N TYR A 42 -21.09 -4.98 34.07
CA TYR A 42 -20.67 -4.56 35.42
C TYR A 42 -20.26 -3.09 35.54
N ALA A 43 -21.27 -2.21 35.62
CA ALA A 43 -21.08 -1.01 36.44
C ALA A 43 -20.72 -1.47 37.87
N PRO A 44 -19.58 -1.07 38.45
CA PRO A 44 -19.20 -1.52 39.78
C PRO A 44 -20.27 -1.05 40.78
N LEU A 45 -20.90 -1.99 41.49
CA LEU A 45 -21.90 -1.71 42.52
C LEU A 45 -21.29 -1.10 43.80
N SER A 46 -20.03 -0.65 43.77
CA SER A 46 -19.34 -0.14 44.93
C SER A 46 -18.20 0.79 44.52
N GLY A 47 -18.42 2.11 44.51
CA GLY A 47 -17.41 3.16 44.73
C GLY A 47 -16.09 3.16 43.95
N GLU A 48 -15.87 2.23 43.02
CA GLU A 48 -14.65 2.12 42.23
C GLU A 48 -14.72 3.13 41.09
N THR A 49 -13.67 3.95 41.00
CA THR A 49 -13.50 4.93 39.95
C THR A 49 -13.47 4.22 38.60
N PHE A 50 -14.37 4.61 37.71
CA PHE A 50 -14.35 4.19 36.32
C PHE A 50 -12.99 4.56 35.69
N HIS A 51 -12.17 3.56 35.40
CA HIS A 51 -10.94 3.71 34.61
C HIS A 51 -11.28 3.34 33.16
N PRO A 52 -11.38 4.31 32.23
CA PRO A 52 -11.44 3.98 30.81
C PRO A 52 -10.07 3.43 30.42
N ASP A 53 -9.91 2.12 30.51
CA ASP A 53 -8.78 1.46 29.88
C ASP A 53 -9.00 1.60 28.37
N LEU A 54 -8.32 2.56 27.75
CA LEU A 54 -8.08 2.60 26.29
C LEU A 54 -7.13 1.44 25.95
N GLY A 55 -7.54 0.22 26.26
CA GLY A 55 -6.72 -0.98 26.25
C GLY A 55 -6.55 -1.50 24.84
N PHE A 56 -5.30 -1.51 24.37
CA PHE A 56 -4.91 -2.27 23.19
C PHE A 56 -4.47 -3.67 23.62
N ASP A 57 -5.08 -4.70 23.04
CA ASP A 57 -4.64 -6.08 23.16
C ASP A 57 -3.81 -6.48 21.93
N PHE A 58 -2.49 -6.39 22.06
CA PHE A 58 -1.55 -6.79 21.01
C PHE A 58 -1.40 -8.30 20.86
N SER A 59 -1.89 -9.09 21.83
CA SER A 59 -1.84 -10.56 21.75
C SER A 59 -2.86 -11.11 20.76
N GLY A 60 -3.98 -10.40 20.56
CA GLY A 60 -5.01 -10.71 19.57
C GLY A 60 -4.64 -10.33 18.13
N VAL A 61 -3.54 -9.59 17.91
CA VAL A 61 -3.14 -9.15 16.57
C VAL A 61 -2.70 -10.35 15.72
N PRO A 62 -3.29 -10.57 14.53
CA PRO A 62 -2.82 -11.61 13.63
C PRO A 62 -1.50 -11.19 12.95
N TRP A 63 -0.39 -11.37 13.68
CA TRP A 63 0.93 -10.86 13.29
C TRP A 63 1.43 -11.39 11.95
N LEU A 64 1.10 -12.63 11.59
CA LEU A 64 1.48 -13.17 10.28
C LEU A 64 0.82 -12.38 9.14
N ILE A 65 -0.47 -12.06 9.26
CA ILE A 65 -1.19 -11.26 8.26
C ILE A 65 -0.65 -9.83 8.26
N ALA A 66 -0.35 -9.26 9.43
CA ALA A 66 0.26 -7.94 9.54
C ALA A 66 1.59 -7.88 8.77
N VAL A 67 2.50 -8.84 9.00
CA VAL A 67 3.80 -8.90 8.31
C VAL A 67 3.62 -9.08 6.81
N VAL A 68 2.72 -9.95 6.38
CA VAL A 68 2.48 -10.18 4.94
C VAL A 68 1.91 -8.93 4.27
N GLY A 69 0.97 -8.25 4.90
CA GLY A 69 0.43 -6.99 4.40
C GLY A 69 1.48 -5.88 4.37
N ILE A 70 2.32 -5.78 5.41
CA ILE A 70 3.45 -4.84 5.44
C ILE A 70 4.38 -5.12 4.25
N LEU A 71 4.79 -6.38 4.03
CA LEU A 71 5.64 -6.75 2.91
C LEU A 71 5.00 -6.42 1.55
N TYR A 72 3.69 -6.63 1.42
CA TYR A 72 2.93 -6.25 0.23
C TYR A 72 3.01 -4.74 -0.04
N PHE A 73 2.67 -3.92 0.95
CA PHE A 73 2.69 -2.47 0.81
C PHE A 73 4.12 -1.91 0.72
N LEU A 74 5.13 -2.64 1.21
CA LEU A 74 6.53 -2.26 1.11
C LEU A 74 7.08 -2.51 -0.30
N VAL A 75 6.87 -3.70 -0.89
CA VAL A 75 7.56 -4.09 -2.14
C VAL A 75 6.63 -4.22 -3.36
N PRO A 76 5.72 -5.22 -3.47
CA PRO A 76 4.86 -5.36 -4.64
C PRO A 76 4.04 -4.10 -4.96
N TYR A 77 3.44 -3.48 -3.95
CA TYR A 77 2.59 -2.31 -4.14
C TYR A 77 3.38 -1.12 -4.72
N ASN A 78 4.56 -0.82 -4.17
CA ASN A 78 5.39 0.27 -4.69
C ASN A 78 5.99 -0.05 -6.06
N LEU A 79 6.29 -1.32 -6.35
CA LEU A 79 6.68 -1.72 -7.71
C LEU A 79 5.53 -1.50 -8.70
N ALA A 80 4.28 -1.81 -8.32
CA ALA A 80 3.13 -1.50 -9.16
C ALA A 80 2.97 0.02 -9.30
N MET A 81 2.99 0.77 -8.21
CA MET A 81 2.77 2.23 -8.21
C MET A 81 3.81 2.98 -9.04
N TYR A 82 5.10 2.75 -8.77
CA TYR A 82 6.17 3.50 -9.43
C TYR A 82 6.65 2.83 -10.72
N GLY A 83 6.75 1.51 -10.75
CA GLY A 83 7.23 0.79 -11.93
C GLY A 83 6.27 0.86 -13.11
N ILE A 84 4.95 0.75 -12.87
CA ILE A 84 3.96 0.97 -13.94
C ILE A 84 3.99 2.43 -14.41
N ASN A 85 4.14 3.38 -13.47
CA ASN A 85 4.27 4.79 -13.82
C ASN A 85 5.50 5.07 -14.70
N ASP A 86 6.67 4.54 -14.34
CA ASP A 86 7.92 4.73 -15.08
C ASP A 86 7.80 4.16 -16.52
N VAL A 87 7.07 3.05 -16.71
CA VAL A 87 6.81 2.47 -18.05
C VAL A 87 5.93 3.39 -18.90
N PHE A 88 4.85 3.93 -18.35
CA PHE A 88 3.91 4.75 -19.11
C PHE A 88 4.33 6.22 -19.26
N ASP A 89 5.23 6.70 -18.41
CA ASP A 89 5.77 8.06 -18.48
C ASP A 89 7.16 8.15 -19.14
N TYR A 90 7.69 7.04 -19.66
CA TYR A 90 9.05 6.97 -20.22
C TYR A 90 9.40 8.13 -21.18
N GLU A 91 8.51 8.45 -22.13
CA GLU A 91 8.74 9.52 -23.12
C GLU A 91 8.77 10.93 -22.51
N SER A 92 7.99 11.17 -21.44
CA SER A 92 8.04 12.42 -20.69
C SER A 92 9.26 12.47 -19.77
N ASP A 93 9.62 11.34 -19.16
CA ASP A 93 10.76 11.23 -18.24
C ASP A 93 12.10 11.39 -18.98
N LEU A 94 12.21 10.92 -20.21
CA LEU A 94 13.37 11.15 -21.08
C LEU A 94 13.68 12.64 -21.30
N ARG A 95 12.65 13.50 -21.26
CA ARG A 95 12.78 14.94 -21.48
C ARG A 95 13.00 15.72 -20.18
N ASN A 96 12.94 15.07 -19.03
CA ASN A 96 13.08 15.72 -17.73
C ASN A 96 14.55 15.65 -17.24
N PRO A 97 15.26 16.79 -17.11
CA PRO A 97 16.65 16.81 -16.65
C PRO A 97 16.87 16.28 -15.23
N ARG A 98 15.79 16.18 -14.43
CA ARG A 98 15.83 15.65 -13.05
C ARG A 98 15.78 14.11 -12.99
N LYS A 99 15.49 13.43 -14.10
CA LYS A 99 15.46 11.97 -14.20
C LYS A 99 16.83 11.42 -14.64
N GLY A 100 17.16 10.20 -14.23
CA GLY A 100 18.46 9.54 -14.47
C GLY A 100 19.44 9.61 -13.28
N GLY A 101 19.05 10.25 -12.17
CA GLY A 101 19.84 10.32 -10.93
C GLY A 101 19.36 9.33 -9.84
N VAL A 102 19.83 9.53 -8.61
CA VAL A 102 19.57 8.65 -7.45
C VAL A 102 18.09 8.58 -7.03
N GLU A 103 17.32 9.65 -7.29
CA GLU A 103 15.92 9.79 -6.87
C GLU A 103 14.90 9.55 -8.00
N GLY A 104 15.38 9.42 -9.24
CA GLY A 104 14.51 9.34 -10.41
C GLY A 104 15.06 8.35 -11.42
N ALA A 105 14.85 7.06 -11.18
CA ALA A 105 15.27 6.01 -12.11
C ALA A 105 14.63 6.24 -13.49
N LEU A 106 15.46 6.30 -14.54
CA LEU A 106 15.01 6.25 -15.92
C LEU A 106 15.05 4.78 -16.35
N LEU A 107 13.90 4.12 -16.34
CA LEU A 107 13.79 2.71 -16.68
C LEU A 107 14.11 2.49 -18.17
N ASP A 108 15.02 1.57 -18.48
CA ASP A 108 15.33 1.24 -19.87
C ASP A 108 14.10 0.62 -20.58
N ARG A 109 13.86 1.01 -21.83
CA ARG A 109 12.71 0.52 -22.63
C ARG A 109 12.65 -1.01 -22.72
N SER A 110 13.80 -1.68 -22.75
CA SER A 110 13.88 -3.15 -22.77
C SER A 110 13.29 -3.81 -21.53
N LEU A 111 13.20 -3.08 -20.42
CA LEU A 111 12.67 -3.58 -19.15
C LEU A 111 11.17 -3.33 -18.98
N HIS A 112 10.50 -2.56 -19.85
CA HIS A 112 9.10 -2.20 -19.66
C HIS A 112 8.18 -3.43 -19.50
N ARG A 113 8.28 -4.38 -20.43
CA ARG A 113 7.51 -5.63 -20.36
C ARG A 113 7.82 -6.41 -19.08
N THR A 114 9.10 -6.47 -18.70
CA THR A 114 9.55 -7.16 -17.49
C THR A 114 8.98 -6.50 -16.23
N THR A 115 8.96 -5.17 -16.16
CA THR A 115 8.40 -4.41 -15.04
C THR A 115 6.90 -4.64 -14.91
N LEU A 116 6.14 -4.61 -16.01
CA LEU A 116 4.70 -4.88 -15.97
C LEU A 116 4.41 -6.32 -15.50
N TRP A 117 5.13 -7.32 -16.02
CA TRP A 117 4.97 -8.69 -15.55
C TRP A 117 5.41 -8.88 -14.11
N ALA A 118 6.51 -8.26 -13.69
CA ALA A 118 6.96 -8.30 -12.30
C ALA A 118 5.91 -7.69 -11.37
N ALA A 119 5.32 -6.55 -11.73
CA ALA A 119 4.22 -5.95 -10.97
C ALA A 119 3.06 -6.94 -10.83
N VAL A 120 2.57 -7.54 -11.92
CA VAL A 120 1.46 -8.51 -11.86
C VAL A 120 1.82 -9.74 -11.01
N VAL A 121 2.94 -10.40 -11.31
CA VAL A 121 3.34 -11.66 -10.66
C VAL A 121 3.61 -11.47 -9.17
N THR A 122 4.16 -10.34 -8.77
CA THR A 122 4.43 -10.05 -7.35
C THR A 122 3.20 -9.57 -6.60
N ASN A 123 2.22 -8.93 -7.25
CA ASN A 123 1.03 -8.42 -6.58
C ASN A 123 -0.07 -9.48 -6.44
N VAL A 124 -0.34 -10.25 -7.49
CA VAL A 124 -1.52 -11.16 -7.53
C VAL A 124 -1.56 -12.15 -6.35
N PRO A 125 -0.46 -12.85 -5.99
CA PRO A 125 -0.49 -13.79 -4.87
C PRO A 125 -0.84 -13.13 -3.53
N PHE A 126 -0.32 -11.93 -3.27
CA PHE A 126 -0.61 -11.16 -2.06
C PHE A 126 -2.05 -10.67 -2.06
N LEU A 127 -2.54 -10.16 -3.18
CA LEU A 127 -3.93 -9.71 -3.30
C LEU A 127 -4.91 -10.86 -3.08
N VAL A 128 -4.65 -12.03 -3.66
CA VAL A 128 -5.46 -13.23 -3.42
C VAL A 128 -5.47 -13.59 -1.94
N LEU A 129 -4.30 -13.62 -1.29
CA LEU A 129 -4.20 -13.93 0.13
C LEU A 129 -4.95 -12.91 0.99
N LEU A 130 -4.76 -11.60 0.76
CA LEU A 130 -5.41 -10.53 1.52
C LEU A 130 -6.93 -10.54 1.33
N VAL A 131 -7.44 -10.94 0.16
CA VAL A 131 -8.86 -11.17 -0.05
C VAL A 131 -9.33 -12.39 0.74
N VAL A 132 -8.61 -13.51 0.67
CA VAL A 132 -8.99 -14.74 1.38
C VAL A 132 -9.05 -14.56 2.90
N VAL A 133 -8.10 -13.83 3.49
CA VAL A 133 -8.06 -13.60 4.95
C VAL A 133 -8.82 -12.33 5.38
N GLY A 134 -9.23 -11.51 4.43
CA GLY A 134 -9.86 -10.21 4.68
C GLY A 134 -11.37 -10.30 4.93
N SER A 135 -11.93 -9.16 5.31
CA SER A 135 -13.38 -8.92 5.42
C SER A 135 -13.89 -8.07 4.24
N PRO A 136 -15.22 -8.01 3.98
CA PRO A 136 -15.78 -7.21 2.88
C PRO A 136 -15.35 -5.73 2.88
N LEU A 137 -15.22 -5.11 4.06
CA LEU A 137 -14.75 -3.73 4.16
C LEU A 137 -13.27 -3.62 3.73
N SER A 138 -12.42 -4.56 4.17
CA SER A 138 -11.02 -4.59 3.74
C SER A 138 -10.87 -4.86 2.24
N TRP A 139 -11.75 -5.65 1.63
CA TRP A 139 -11.77 -5.88 0.18
C TRP A 139 -12.08 -4.60 -0.57
N LEU A 140 -13.06 -3.82 -0.08
CA LEU A 140 -13.41 -2.53 -0.68
C LEU A 140 -12.21 -1.55 -0.61
N VAL A 141 -11.59 -1.43 0.57
CA VAL A 141 -10.40 -0.58 0.74
C VAL A 141 -9.27 -1.04 -0.18
N LEU A 142 -8.97 -2.34 -0.22
CA LEU A 142 -7.94 -2.90 -1.08
C LEU A 142 -8.23 -2.68 -2.57
N ALA A 143 -9.49 -2.87 -2.99
CA ALA A 143 -9.92 -2.63 -4.35
C ALA A 143 -9.76 -1.15 -4.73
N ILE A 144 -10.14 -0.22 -3.86
CA ILE A 144 -9.94 1.21 -4.07
C ILE A 144 -8.45 1.54 -4.16
N SER A 145 -7.61 1.04 -3.27
CA SER A 145 -6.16 1.29 -3.29
C SER A 145 -5.50 0.77 -4.57
N VAL A 146 -5.78 -0.48 -4.95
CA VAL A 146 -5.21 -1.08 -6.18
C VAL A 146 -5.75 -0.37 -7.42
N PHE A 147 -7.05 -0.06 -7.45
CA PHE A 147 -7.65 0.71 -8.54
C PHE A 147 -7.01 2.09 -8.66
N ALA A 148 -6.84 2.82 -7.56
CA ALA A 148 -6.23 4.15 -7.57
C ALA A 148 -4.80 4.12 -8.14
N VAL A 149 -3.98 3.13 -7.75
CA VAL A 149 -2.63 2.93 -8.32
C VAL A 149 -2.68 2.70 -9.83
N ILE A 150 -3.55 1.79 -10.28
CA ILE A 150 -3.67 1.49 -11.72
C ILE A 150 -4.20 2.72 -12.46
N ALA A 151 -5.24 3.38 -11.93
CA ALA A 151 -5.89 4.53 -12.57
C ALA A 151 -4.99 5.78 -12.62
N TYR A 152 -4.08 5.94 -11.66
CA TYR A 152 -3.09 7.00 -11.65
C TYR A 152 -2.11 6.87 -12.83
N SER A 153 -1.69 5.64 -13.17
CA SER A 153 -0.65 5.39 -14.17
C SER A 153 -1.13 4.87 -15.52
N ALA A 154 -2.26 4.16 -15.60
CA ALA A 154 -2.69 3.47 -16.81
C ALA A 154 -3.20 4.44 -17.91
N PRO A 155 -2.84 4.20 -19.18
CA PRO A 155 -3.29 5.00 -20.31
C PRO A 155 -4.82 4.92 -20.44
N GLY A 156 -5.48 6.06 -20.59
CA GLY A 156 -6.94 6.20 -20.68
C GLY A 156 -7.61 6.67 -19.39
N LEU A 157 -7.05 6.35 -18.22
CA LEU A 157 -7.50 6.89 -16.93
C LEU A 157 -6.70 8.13 -16.56
N ARG A 158 -5.35 8.03 -16.49
CA ARG A 158 -4.39 9.12 -16.20
C ARG A 158 -5.00 10.25 -15.36
N PHE A 159 -5.50 9.89 -14.18
CA PHE A 159 -6.22 10.85 -13.34
C PHE A 159 -5.36 12.05 -12.92
N LYS A 160 -4.03 11.89 -12.88
CA LYS A 160 -3.05 12.97 -12.72
C LYS A 160 -3.12 14.07 -13.80
N GLU A 161 -3.75 13.82 -14.95
CA GLU A 161 -3.90 14.79 -16.04
C GLU A 161 -5.33 15.38 -16.12
N ARG A 162 -6.26 14.91 -15.26
CA ARG A 162 -7.63 15.41 -15.24
C ARG A 162 -7.79 16.43 -14.10
N PRO A 163 -8.07 17.72 -14.39
CA PRO A 163 -8.39 18.70 -13.36
C PRO A 163 -9.55 18.18 -12.49
N PHE A 164 -9.54 18.49 -11.20
CA PHE A 164 -10.46 18.01 -10.15
C PHE A 164 -10.22 16.60 -9.60
N VAL A 165 -9.76 15.62 -10.41
CA VAL A 165 -9.45 14.28 -9.87
C VAL A 165 -8.12 14.29 -9.11
N ASP A 166 -7.17 15.09 -9.58
CA ASP A 166 -5.86 15.31 -8.95
C ASP A 166 -5.96 15.74 -7.47
N SER A 167 -6.99 16.53 -7.11
CA SER A 167 -7.19 17.04 -5.74
C SER A 167 -7.76 16.02 -4.76
N ILE A 168 -8.37 14.93 -5.25
CA ILE A 168 -8.89 13.84 -4.41
C ILE A 168 -7.84 12.73 -4.24
N THR A 169 -6.87 12.67 -5.15
CA THR A 169 -5.81 11.64 -5.19
C THR A 169 -4.42 12.12 -4.74
N SER A 170 -4.24 13.41 -4.44
CA SER A 170 -3.01 14.01 -3.88
C SER A 170 -3.02 14.02 -2.36
#